data_AF-A0A835I0A8-F1
#
_entry.id   AF-A0A835I0A8-F1
#
_cell.length_a   1.000
_cell.length_b   1.000
_cell.length_c   1.000
_cell.angle_alpha   90.00
_cell.angle_beta   90.00
_cell.angle_gamma   90.00
#
_symmetry.space_group_name_H-M   'P 1'
#
loop_
_entity.id
_entity.type
_entity.pdbx_description
1 polymer ?
#
loop_
_entity_poly.entity_id
_entity_poly.type
_entity_poly.pdbx_seq_one_letter_code
_entity_poly.pdbx_strand_id
1 'polypeptide(L)'
;MPLVLLILRIELPLNELSTLQIELPLFALKFVDTEQFQWLRDLKQLGLAYMVYPGAVHSRFEQSLGVYFLAGKAVEKLQKYHGLELDVEPLDLQTVKLAGLLHDIGHGPFSHLYESEFLPRVLNGCTWSHENMSVDMIDYIVDEHRIDVDSGILKRAKEMILASSEIEVPQRTGETSFLYDIVANVRNGIDVDKFDYIKHDCRACGLGSIFQFERLMETMRVMGDKICYPAKEYLSVQKLFATRADLYQTVYTHAKVKEIKNSYNDQFELPLPIPSK
;
A
#
# COMPACT_ATOMS: atom_id res chain seq x y z
N MET A 1 14.95 -4.27 34.09
CA MET A 1 15.29 -3.06 33.30
C MET A 1 14.12 -2.82 32.37
N PRO A 2 13.52 -1.63 32.31
CA PRO A 2 12.45 -1.40 31.35
C PRO A 2 13.09 -1.46 29.97
N LEU A 3 12.58 -2.33 29.09
CA LEU A 3 12.88 -2.25 27.66
C LEU A 3 12.49 -0.84 27.24
N VAL A 4 13.48 0.00 26.96
CA VAL A 4 13.26 1.22 26.19
C VAL A 4 12.82 0.71 24.82
N LEU A 5 11.51 0.75 24.55
CA LEU A 5 10.98 0.51 23.22
C LEU A 5 11.67 1.53 22.31
N LEU A 6 12.63 1.06 21.51
CA LEU A 6 13.25 1.91 20.51
C LEU A 6 12.16 2.19 19.46
N ILE A 7 11.55 3.36 19.57
CA ILE A 7 10.54 3.85 18.62
C ILE A 7 11.25 4.84 17.72
N LEU A 8 11.39 4.51 16.44
CA LEU A 8 11.80 5.50 15.45
C LEU A 8 10.58 6.37 15.13
N ARG A 9 10.78 7.69 15.22
CA ARG A 9 9.79 8.67 14.76
C ARG A 9 10.18 9.10 13.36
N ILE A 10 9.31 8.80 12.40
CA ILE A 10 9.43 9.30 11.04
C ILE A 10 8.42 10.44 10.87
N GLU A 11 8.91 11.60 10.42
CA GLU A 11 8.07 12.73 10.05
C GLU A 11 7.84 12.73 8.55
N LEU A 12 6.60 12.46 8.13
CA LEU A 12 6.20 12.56 6.72
C LEU A 12 5.36 13.83 6.50
N PRO A 13 5.61 14.62 5.45
CA PRO A 13 4.85 15.84 5.22
C PRO A 13 3.39 15.49 4.87
N LEU A 14 2.43 15.96 5.66
CA LEU A 14 0.99 15.72 5.47
C LEU A 14 0.32 16.83 4.65
N ASN A 15 0.72 18.08 4.88
CA ASN A 15 0.46 19.26 4.04
C ASN A 15 1.58 20.31 4.24
N GLU A 16 1.41 21.54 3.77
CA GLU A 16 2.40 22.62 3.96
C GLU A 16 2.61 23.02 5.43
N LEU A 17 1.69 22.64 6.33
CA LEU A 17 1.63 23.11 7.72
C LEU A 17 1.68 21.98 8.77
N SER A 18 1.80 20.70 8.36
CA SER A 18 1.75 19.57 9.28
C SER A 18 2.56 18.38 8.82
N THR A 19 3.13 17.67 9.79
CA THR A 19 3.85 16.42 9.63
C THR A 19 3.09 15.28 10.31
N LEU A 20 3.08 14.12 9.67
CA LEU A 20 2.63 12.87 10.25
C LEU A 20 3.79 12.29 11.05
N GLN A 21 3.58 12.10 12.36
CA GLN A 21 4.52 11.36 13.20
C GLN A 21 4.12 9.89 13.23
N ILE A 22 4.96 9.04 12.65
CA ILE A 22 4.80 7.59 12.64
C ILE A 22 5.75 6.98 13.67
N GLU A 23 5.18 6.21 14.59
CA GLU A 23 5.93 5.44 15.57
C GLU A 23 6.09 3.99 15.07
N LEU A 24 7.34 3.61 14.79
CA LEU A 24 7.70 2.26 14.39
C LEU A 24 8.27 1.49 15.59
N PRO A 25 7.60 0.43 16.06
CA PRO A 25 8.18 -0.46 17.06
C PRO A 25 9.33 -1.27 16.44
N LEU A 26 10.21 -1.80 17.30
CA LEU A 26 11.39 -2.56 16.88
C LEU A 26 11.06 -3.67 15.87
N PHE A 27 9.92 -4.34 16.02
CA PHE A 27 9.45 -5.36 15.08
C PHE A 27 9.33 -4.84 13.64
N ALA A 28 8.67 -3.70 13.42
CA ALA A 28 8.52 -3.12 12.09
C ALA A 28 9.86 -2.61 11.55
N LEU A 29 10.71 -2.06 12.42
CA LEU A 29 12.05 -1.59 12.05
C LEU A 29 12.93 -2.69 11.47
N LYS A 30 12.80 -3.94 11.94
CA LYS A 30 13.53 -5.08 11.36
C LYS A 30 13.30 -5.23 9.85
N PHE A 31 12.12 -4.86 9.35
CA PHE A 31 11.82 -4.87 7.92
C PHE A 31 12.21 -3.55 7.26
N VAL A 32 11.92 -2.41 7.90
CA VAL A 32 12.22 -1.08 7.33
C VAL A 32 13.71 -0.89 7.11
N ASP A 33 14.56 -1.35 8.02
CA ASP A 33 16.02 -1.17 7.97
C ASP A 33 16.73 -2.18 7.04
N THR A 34 15.99 -2.88 6.18
CA THR A 34 16.53 -3.78 5.16
C THR A 34 16.78 -3.06 3.85
N GLU A 35 17.77 -3.50 3.06
CA GLU A 35 18.04 -2.93 1.74
C GLU A 35 16.82 -3.06 0.80
N GLN A 36 16.04 -4.14 0.94
CA GLN A 36 14.84 -4.42 0.16
C GLN A 36 13.74 -3.39 0.42
N PHE A 37 13.54 -2.99 1.68
CA PHE A 37 12.58 -1.94 2.01
C PHE A 37 13.13 -0.55 1.69
N GLN A 38 14.43 -0.30 1.93
CA GLN A 38 15.06 0.99 1.60
C GLN A 38 15.05 1.27 0.10
N TRP A 39 15.09 0.25 -0.75
CA TRP A 39 14.92 0.36 -2.21
C TRP A 39 13.67 1.13 -2.62
N LEU A 40 12.59 1.04 -1.84
CA LEU A 40 11.34 1.76 -2.11
C LEU A 40 11.49 3.28 -2.13
N ARG A 41 12.58 3.84 -1.57
CA ARG A 41 12.87 5.29 -1.62
C ARG A 41 13.16 5.77 -3.03
N ASP A 42 13.75 4.90 -3.83
CA ASP A 42 14.15 5.20 -5.21
C ASP A 42 13.02 4.89 -6.21
N LEU A 43 11.99 4.15 -5.78
CA LEU A 43 10.81 3.86 -6.57
C LEU A 43 9.78 4.98 -6.46
N LYS A 44 9.68 5.81 -7.51
CA LYS A 44 8.63 6.83 -7.60
C LYS A 44 7.25 6.18 -7.66
N GLN A 45 6.33 6.65 -6.80
CA GLN A 45 4.95 6.16 -6.69
C GLN A 45 4.26 6.14 -8.06
N LEU A 46 4.39 7.25 -8.79
CA LEU A 46 3.75 7.48 -10.09
C LEU A 46 4.67 7.23 -11.28
N GLY A 47 5.78 6.50 -11.08
CA GLY A 47 6.74 6.17 -12.12
C GLY A 47 7.25 7.44 -12.80
N LEU A 48 7.07 7.53 -14.13
CA LEU A 48 7.54 8.67 -14.95
C LEU A 48 6.59 9.89 -14.94
N ALA A 49 5.50 9.87 -14.17
CA ALA A 49 4.56 10.99 -14.11
C ALA A 49 5.22 12.29 -13.63
N TYR A 50 6.30 12.22 -12.85
CA TYR A 50 7.05 13.40 -12.38
C TYR A 50 7.59 14.28 -13.52
N MET A 51 7.76 13.73 -14.72
CA MET A 51 8.19 14.47 -15.90
C MET A 51 7.09 15.40 -16.46
N VAL A 52 5.84 15.20 -16.05
CA VAL A 52 4.68 16.05 -16.38
C VAL A 52 4.18 16.80 -15.15
N TYR A 53 4.17 16.14 -13.99
CA TYR A 53 3.78 16.68 -12.70
C TYR A 53 5.02 16.83 -11.81
N PRO A 54 5.73 17.98 -11.82
CA PRO A 54 7.03 18.11 -11.15
C PRO A 54 7.00 17.88 -9.64
N GLY A 55 5.83 17.94 -9.00
CA GLY A 55 5.65 17.60 -7.59
C GLY A 55 5.49 16.09 -7.29
N ALA A 56 5.26 15.25 -8.32
CA ALA A 56 5.07 13.79 -8.19
C ALA A 56 6.38 13.03 -7.96
N VAL A 57 7.19 13.50 -7.02
CA VAL A 57 8.51 12.94 -6.67
C VAL A 57 8.47 12.02 -5.46
N HIS A 58 7.30 11.84 -4.84
CA HIS A 58 7.08 10.93 -3.74
C HIS A 58 7.34 9.47 -4.13
N SER A 59 7.74 8.69 -3.13
CA SER A 59 8.24 7.33 -3.28
C SER A 59 7.27 6.27 -2.74
N ARG A 60 7.44 5.01 -3.13
CA ARG A 60 6.73 3.88 -2.52
C ARG A 60 7.07 3.72 -1.04
N PHE A 61 8.25 4.18 -0.61
CA PHE A 61 8.68 4.13 0.78
C PHE A 61 7.76 4.93 1.70
N GLU A 62 7.48 6.20 1.36
CA GLU A 62 6.62 7.04 2.20
C GLU A 62 5.15 6.60 2.17
N GLN A 63 4.69 6.07 1.03
CA GLN A 63 3.35 5.47 0.91
C GLN A 63 3.26 4.18 1.76
N SER A 64 4.23 3.26 1.70
CA SER A 64 4.24 2.06 2.55
C SER A 64 4.17 2.39 4.06
N LEU A 65 4.85 3.46 4.49
CA LEU A 65 4.73 3.95 5.87
C LEU A 65 3.37 4.58 6.17
N GLY A 66 2.80 5.34 5.23
CA GLY A 66 1.46 5.92 5.37
C GLY A 66 0.38 4.84 5.48
N VAL A 67 0.43 3.81 4.65
CA VAL A 67 -0.45 2.63 4.71
C VAL A 67 -0.29 1.87 6.03
N TYR A 68 0.94 1.63 6.50
CA TYR A 68 1.20 1.06 7.84
C TYR A 68 0.50 1.86 8.95
N PHE A 69 0.58 3.19 8.90
CA PHE A 69 -0.03 4.07 9.89
C PHE A 69 -1.57 4.02 9.81
N LEU A 70 -2.14 4.15 8.61
CA LEU A 70 -3.59 4.14 8.42
C LEU A 70 -4.21 2.78 8.72
N ALA A 71 -3.52 1.67 8.43
CA ALA A 71 -3.95 0.33 8.78
C ALA A 71 -4.10 0.17 10.31
N GLY A 72 -3.10 0.66 11.07
CA GLY A 72 -3.19 0.70 12.53
C GLY A 72 -4.33 1.58 13.04
N LYS A 73 -4.47 2.79 12.48
CA LYS A 73 -5.56 3.70 12.84
C LYS A 73 -6.94 3.14 12.51
N ALA A 74 -7.04 2.34 11.46
CA ALA A 74 -8.29 1.67 11.11
C ALA A 74 -8.71 0.69 12.21
N VAL A 75 -7.81 -0.21 12.60
CA VAL A 75 -8.06 -1.19 13.67
C VAL A 75 -8.40 -0.48 15.00
N GLU A 76 -7.63 0.54 15.38
CA GLU A 76 -7.88 1.32 16.61
C GLU A 76 -9.28 1.95 16.63
N LYS A 77 -9.74 2.50 15.50
CA LYS A 77 -11.08 3.11 15.40
C LYS A 77 -12.20 2.06 15.49
N LEU A 78 -12.01 0.90 14.88
CA LEU A 78 -12.97 -0.22 14.99
C LEU A 78 -13.07 -0.70 16.43
N GLN A 79 -11.93 -0.97 17.08
CA GLN A 79 -11.86 -1.37 18.49
C GLN A 79 -12.47 -0.31 19.41
N LYS A 80 -12.22 0.97 19.17
CA LYS A 80 -12.79 2.07 19.98
C LYS A 80 -14.33 2.09 19.91
N TYR A 81 -14.92 1.77 18.78
CA TYR A 81 -16.37 1.79 18.63
C TYR A 81 -17.06 0.55 19.22
N HIS A 82 -16.56 -0.64 18.90
CA HIS A 82 -17.18 -1.91 19.31
C HIS A 82 -16.71 -2.37 20.70
N GLY A 83 -15.62 -1.79 21.22
CA GLY A 83 -15.03 -2.21 22.47
C GLY A 83 -14.48 -3.63 22.38
N LEU A 84 -14.72 -4.42 23.44
CA LEU A 84 -14.28 -5.82 23.55
C LEU A 84 -15.12 -6.80 22.73
N GLU A 85 -16.17 -6.34 22.03
CA GLU A 85 -16.98 -7.19 21.15
C GLU A 85 -16.21 -7.62 19.90
N LEU A 86 -15.18 -6.86 19.52
CA LEU A 86 -14.23 -7.28 18.49
C LEU A 86 -13.09 -8.03 19.17
N ASP A 87 -13.01 -9.34 18.92
CA ASP A 87 -11.93 -10.21 19.37
C ASP A 87 -10.63 -9.97 18.58
N VAL A 88 -10.18 -8.71 18.55
CA VAL A 88 -8.95 -8.28 17.88
C VAL A 88 -7.82 -8.23 18.91
N GLU A 89 -6.90 -9.17 18.80
CA GLU A 89 -5.74 -9.28 19.67
C GLU A 89 -4.61 -8.31 19.25
N PRO A 90 -3.63 -8.03 20.14
CA PRO A 90 -2.45 -7.25 19.78
C PRO A 90 -1.66 -7.84 18.59
N LEU A 91 -1.77 -9.16 18.36
CA LEU A 91 -1.14 -9.85 17.23
C LEU A 91 -1.86 -9.54 15.91
N ASP A 92 -3.18 -9.40 15.93
CA ASP A 92 -3.97 -8.99 14.77
C ASP A 92 -3.61 -7.58 14.31
N LEU A 93 -3.51 -6.65 15.26
CA LEU A 93 -3.08 -5.28 14.99
C LEU A 93 -1.68 -5.25 14.36
N GLN A 94 -0.73 -6.03 14.91
CA GLN A 94 0.61 -6.14 14.35
C GLN A 94 0.59 -6.71 12.92
N THR A 95 -0.24 -7.74 12.68
CA THR A 95 -0.40 -8.38 11.37
C THR A 95 -0.94 -7.41 10.32
N VAL A 96 -2.01 -6.68 10.63
CA VAL A 96 -2.62 -5.71 9.71
C VAL A 96 -1.66 -4.56 9.38
N LYS A 97 -0.92 -4.08 10.38
CA LYS A 97 0.10 -3.05 10.18
C LYS A 97 1.24 -3.57 9.31
N LEU A 98 1.73 -4.79 9.56
CA LEU A 98 2.79 -5.40 8.75
C LEU A 98 2.36 -5.60 7.30
N ALA A 99 1.12 -6.06 7.07
CA ALA A 99 0.54 -6.15 5.74
C ALA A 99 0.54 -4.78 5.04
N GLY A 100 0.07 -3.72 5.72
CA GLY A 100 0.10 -2.36 5.19
C GLY A 100 1.51 -1.85 4.89
N LEU A 101 2.49 -2.19 5.72
CA LEU A 101 3.90 -1.81 5.50
C LEU A 101 4.48 -2.48 4.26
N LEU A 102 4.19 -3.76 4.04
CA LEU A 102 4.90 -4.59 3.06
C LEU A 102 4.10 -4.83 1.78
N HIS A 103 2.88 -4.28 1.64
CA HIS A 103 2.01 -4.56 0.49
C HIS A 103 2.64 -4.23 -0.86
N ASP A 104 3.48 -3.20 -0.91
CA ASP A 104 4.09 -2.67 -2.13
C ASP A 104 5.59 -2.98 -2.27
N ILE A 105 6.14 -3.84 -1.40
CA ILE A 105 7.58 -4.13 -1.39
C ILE A 105 8.06 -4.86 -2.67
N GLY A 106 7.14 -5.51 -3.38
CA GLY A 106 7.39 -6.20 -4.63
C GLY A 106 7.37 -5.31 -5.88
N HIS A 107 7.15 -3.99 -5.76
CA HIS A 107 7.15 -3.12 -6.93
C HIS A 107 8.53 -3.08 -7.62
N GLY A 108 8.50 -3.24 -8.94
CA GLY A 108 9.67 -3.08 -9.80
C GLY A 108 9.97 -1.61 -10.16
N PRO A 109 11.02 -1.38 -10.96
CA PRO A 109 11.38 -0.05 -11.45
C PRO A 109 10.22 0.68 -12.12
N PHE A 110 9.99 1.95 -11.78
CA PHE A 110 8.88 2.76 -12.30
C PHE A 110 7.47 2.26 -11.90
N SER A 111 7.35 1.49 -10.80
CA SER A 111 6.08 1.03 -10.21
C SER A 111 5.23 0.24 -11.22
N HIS A 112 3.95 0.60 -11.42
CA HIS A 112 3.06 -0.12 -12.34
C HIS A 112 3.56 -0.15 -13.80
N LEU A 113 4.45 0.75 -14.23
CA LEU A 113 5.01 0.70 -15.58
C LEU A 113 5.77 -0.62 -15.82
N TYR A 114 6.46 -1.13 -14.79
CA TYR A 114 7.19 -2.40 -14.86
C TYR A 114 6.27 -3.56 -15.23
N GLU A 115 5.17 -3.65 -14.50
CA GLU A 115 4.18 -4.71 -14.61
C GLU A 115 3.33 -4.61 -15.86
N SER A 116 2.77 -3.42 -16.12
CA SER A 116 1.71 -3.28 -17.12
C SER A 116 2.23 -3.04 -18.53
N GLU A 117 3.48 -2.61 -18.69
CA GLU A 117 4.03 -2.26 -20.01
C GLU A 117 5.38 -2.93 -20.28
N PHE A 118 6.32 -2.90 -19.34
CA PHE A 118 7.68 -3.43 -19.58
C PHE A 118 7.71 -4.96 -19.66
N LEU A 119 7.28 -5.65 -18.59
CA LEU A 119 7.31 -7.11 -18.51
C LEU A 119 6.56 -7.80 -19.66
N PRO A 120 5.34 -7.38 -20.06
CA PRO A 120 4.63 -7.96 -21.19
C PRO A 120 5.38 -7.85 -22.53
N ARG A 121 6.27 -6.86 -22.70
CA ARG A 121 7.07 -6.69 -23.92
C ARG A 121 8.29 -7.61 -23.95
N VAL A 122 8.96 -7.79 -22.82
CA VAL A 122 10.22 -8.57 -22.74
C VAL A 122 10.00 -10.05 -22.40
N LEU A 123 8.87 -10.39 -21.77
CA LEU A 123 8.51 -11.73 -21.33
C LEU A 123 7.06 -12.04 -21.71
N ASN A 124 6.89 -12.63 -22.90
CA ASN A 124 5.58 -13.08 -23.37
C ASN A 124 4.96 -14.09 -22.42
N GLY A 125 3.71 -13.85 -22.02
CA GLY A 125 2.97 -14.74 -21.12
C GLY A 125 3.36 -14.62 -19.64
N CYS A 126 4.13 -13.58 -19.27
CA CYS A 126 4.44 -13.29 -17.88
C CYS A 126 3.16 -12.96 -17.09
N THR A 127 2.92 -13.67 -15.99
CA THR A 127 1.81 -13.43 -15.05
C THR A 127 2.30 -12.77 -13.76
N TRP A 128 3.35 -11.98 -13.85
CA TRP A 128 3.93 -11.29 -12.71
C TRP A 128 2.95 -10.24 -12.18
N SER A 129 2.83 -10.15 -10.86
CA SER A 129 2.15 -9.08 -10.15
C SER A 129 3.05 -8.56 -9.04
N HIS A 130 2.91 -7.28 -8.70
CA HIS A 130 3.68 -6.70 -7.61
C HIS A 130 3.25 -7.33 -6.27
N GLU A 131 2.00 -7.77 -6.12
CA GLU A 131 1.54 -8.42 -4.89
C GLU A 131 2.15 -9.81 -4.69
N ASN A 132 2.25 -10.63 -5.74
CA ASN A 132 2.96 -11.91 -5.64
C ASN A 132 4.44 -11.69 -5.33
N MET A 133 5.06 -10.72 -5.99
CA MET A 133 6.45 -10.37 -5.71
C MET A 133 6.63 -9.80 -4.29
N SER A 134 5.65 -9.08 -3.74
CA SER A 134 5.69 -8.59 -2.35
C SER A 134 5.76 -9.76 -1.38
N VAL A 135 4.97 -10.81 -1.60
CA VAL A 135 5.01 -12.04 -0.80
C VAL A 135 6.37 -12.74 -0.89
N ASP A 136 6.89 -12.93 -2.09
CA ASP A 136 8.20 -13.57 -2.29
C ASP A 136 9.33 -12.77 -1.65
N MET A 137 9.25 -11.44 -1.74
CA MET A 137 10.22 -10.52 -1.14
C MET A 137 10.15 -10.53 0.40
N ILE A 138 8.95 -10.70 0.99
CA ILE A 138 8.81 -10.87 2.44
C ILE A 138 9.56 -12.13 2.90
N ASP A 139 9.37 -13.25 2.21
CA ASP A 139 10.05 -14.49 2.56
C ASP A 139 11.58 -14.35 2.42
N TYR A 140 12.04 -13.71 1.33
CA TYR A 140 13.45 -13.40 1.14
C TYR A 140 14.04 -12.54 2.27
N ILE A 141 13.35 -11.46 2.67
CA ILE A 141 13.80 -10.56 3.74
C ILE A 141 13.91 -11.31 5.07
N VAL A 142 12.92 -12.15 5.38
CA VAL A 142 12.90 -12.91 6.64
C VAL A 142 14.08 -13.88 6.70
N ASP A 143 14.36 -14.58 5.61
CA ASP A 143 15.45 -15.54 5.51
C ASP A 143 16.83 -14.86 5.54
N GLU A 144 17.03 -13.83 4.71
CA GLU A 144 18.32 -13.13 4.57
C GLU A 144 18.72 -12.40 5.86
N HIS A 145 17.79 -11.66 6.46
CA HIS A 145 18.05 -10.87 7.66
C HIS A 145 17.77 -11.62 8.97
N ARG A 146 17.35 -12.89 8.89
CA ARG A 146 17.00 -13.76 10.02
C ARG A 146 16.03 -13.08 10.99
N ILE A 147 14.99 -12.48 10.42
CA ILE A 147 13.98 -11.75 11.20
C ILE A 147 13.17 -12.76 12.01
N ASP A 148 13.36 -12.74 13.33
CA ASP A 148 12.48 -13.47 14.25
C ASP A 148 11.08 -12.82 14.27
N VAL A 149 10.11 -13.52 13.69
CA VAL A 149 8.71 -13.16 13.54
C VAL A 149 7.84 -14.41 13.59
N ASP A 150 6.66 -14.30 14.19
CA ASP A 150 5.69 -15.38 14.25
C ASP A 150 5.19 -15.78 12.85
N SER A 151 5.23 -17.08 12.56
CA SER A 151 4.82 -17.61 11.24
C SER A 151 3.35 -17.36 10.92
N GLY A 152 2.48 -17.26 11.93
CA GLY A 152 1.07 -16.94 11.78
C GLY A 152 0.86 -15.49 11.36
N ILE A 153 1.62 -14.55 11.94
CA ILE A 153 1.66 -13.14 11.49
C ILE A 153 2.07 -13.08 10.02
N LEU A 154 3.19 -13.70 9.64
CA LEU A 154 3.68 -13.64 8.26
C LEU A 154 2.66 -14.22 7.29
N LYS A 155 2.11 -15.41 7.60
CA LYS A 155 1.12 -16.05 6.75
C LYS A 155 -0.09 -15.13 6.52
N ARG A 156 -0.67 -14.60 7.60
CA ARG A 156 -1.86 -13.73 7.50
C ARG A 156 -1.55 -12.39 6.83
N ALA A 157 -0.39 -11.80 7.08
CA ALA A 157 0.02 -10.58 6.40
C ALA A 157 0.15 -10.80 4.88
N LYS A 158 0.77 -11.91 4.46
CA LYS A 158 0.86 -12.30 3.04
C LYS A 158 -0.52 -12.53 2.41
N GLU A 159 -1.43 -13.21 3.11
CA GLU A 159 -2.82 -13.39 2.65
C GLU A 159 -3.60 -12.06 2.54
N MET A 160 -3.31 -11.07 3.39
CA MET A 160 -3.89 -9.73 3.29
C MET A 160 -3.36 -8.96 2.08
N ILE A 161 -2.08 -9.14 1.72
CA ILE A 161 -1.48 -8.51 0.54
C ILE A 161 -2.03 -9.12 -0.74
N LEU A 162 -2.10 -10.46 -0.80
CA LEU A 162 -2.64 -11.18 -1.96
C LEU A 162 -4.16 -11.04 -2.12
N ALA A 163 -4.85 -10.47 -1.11
CA ALA A 163 -6.29 -10.33 -1.15
C ALA A 163 -6.76 -9.61 -2.42
N SER A 164 -6.01 -8.63 -2.96
CA SER A 164 -6.29 -7.92 -4.22
C SER A 164 -6.16 -8.75 -5.49
N SER A 165 -5.32 -9.78 -5.48
CA SER A 165 -4.97 -10.58 -6.65
C SER A 165 -5.83 -11.84 -6.82
N GLU A 166 -6.54 -12.26 -5.78
CA GLU A 166 -7.40 -13.45 -5.80
C GLU A 166 -8.79 -13.14 -6.37
N ILE A 167 -9.23 -13.93 -7.36
CA ILE A 167 -10.57 -13.83 -7.99
C ILE A 167 -11.67 -14.25 -7.01
N GLU A 168 -11.34 -15.15 -6.07
CA GLU A 168 -12.25 -15.63 -5.03
C GLU A 168 -11.69 -15.23 -3.66
N VAL A 169 -12.51 -14.52 -2.86
CA VAL A 169 -12.20 -14.30 -1.45
C VAL A 169 -12.14 -15.69 -0.79
N PRO A 170 -11.01 -16.13 -0.22
CA PRO A 170 -10.96 -17.39 0.51
C PRO A 170 -12.09 -17.40 1.53
N GLN A 171 -12.72 -18.56 1.79
CA GLN A 171 -13.68 -18.67 2.90
C GLN A 171 -12.93 -18.41 4.21
N ARG A 172 -12.87 -17.13 4.59
CA ARG A 172 -12.23 -16.65 5.81
C ARG A 172 -13.22 -16.92 6.94
N THR A 173 -13.04 -18.05 7.60
CA THR A 173 -13.82 -18.45 8.76
C THR A 173 -13.24 -17.79 10.00
N GLY A 174 -13.97 -16.88 10.63
CA GLY A 174 -13.55 -16.28 11.90
C GLY A 174 -14.16 -14.90 12.13
N GLU A 175 -14.27 -14.51 13.39
CA GLU A 175 -14.86 -13.23 13.81
C GLU A 175 -13.99 -12.02 13.41
N THR A 176 -12.74 -12.24 13.01
CA THR A 176 -11.76 -11.21 12.61
C THR A 176 -11.51 -11.12 11.09
N SER A 177 -12.33 -11.77 10.27
CA SER A 177 -12.20 -11.76 8.80
C SER A 177 -12.23 -10.35 8.19
N PHE A 178 -12.92 -9.41 8.82
CA PHE A 178 -13.02 -8.01 8.39
C PHE A 178 -11.66 -7.31 8.35
N LEU A 179 -10.65 -7.82 9.07
CA LEU A 179 -9.29 -7.24 9.07
C LEU A 179 -8.64 -7.28 7.68
N TYR A 180 -9.02 -8.27 6.86
CA TYR A 180 -8.51 -8.38 5.50
C TYR A 180 -9.11 -7.34 4.55
N ASP A 181 -10.20 -6.66 4.94
CA ASP A 181 -10.79 -5.56 4.18
C ASP A 181 -10.02 -4.23 4.42
N ILE A 182 -9.01 -4.20 5.30
CA ILE A 182 -8.31 -2.96 5.69
C ILE A 182 -7.25 -2.56 4.67
N VAL A 183 -6.33 -3.46 4.32
CA VAL A 183 -5.16 -3.15 3.48
C VAL A 183 -5.49 -3.25 1.98
N ALA A 184 -6.12 -4.35 1.57
CA ALA A 184 -6.50 -4.60 0.19
C ALA A 184 -7.91 -5.20 0.11
N ASN A 185 -8.90 -4.36 -0.20
CA ASN A 185 -10.31 -4.74 -0.13
C ASN A 185 -10.87 -5.11 -1.51
N VAL A 186 -10.86 -6.39 -1.87
CA VAL A 186 -11.45 -6.85 -3.14
C VAL A 186 -12.96 -6.78 -3.22
N ARG A 187 -13.66 -6.74 -2.08
CA ARG A 187 -15.12 -6.77 -2.08
C ARG A 187 -15.71 -5.51 -2.69
N ASN A 188 -15.07 -4.36 -2.44
CA ASN A 188 -15.59 -3.06 -2.87
C ASN A 188 -14.52 -2.03 -3.22
N GLY A 189 -13.23 -2.31 -3.03
CA GLY A 189 -12.14 -1.38 -3.32
C GLY A 189 -12.06 -0.19 -2.35
N ILE A 190 -12.55 -0.33 -1.12
CA ILE A 190 -12.42 0.68 -0.06
C ILE A 190 -11.41 0.16 0.98
N ASP A 191 -10.18 0.65 0.90
CA ASP A 191 -9.05 0.23 1.74
C ASP A 191 -8.11 1.42 2.03
N VAL A 192 -7.22 1.22 3.00
CA VAL A 192 -6.33 2.28 3.49
C VAL A 192 -5.19 2.61 2.53
N ASP A 193 -4.81 1.69 1.64
CA ASP A 193 -3.90 2.00 0.52
C ASP A 193 -4.48 3.12 -0.35
N LYS A 194 -5.75 2.99 -0.77
CA LYS A 194 -6.45 4.05 -1.52
C LYS A 194 -6.57 5.34 -0.75
N PHE A 195 -6.79 5.28 0.56
CA PHE A 195 -6.88 6.49 1.36
C PHE A 195 -5.56 7.25 1.38
N ASP A 196 -4.45 6.52 1.44
CA ASP A 196 -3.12 7.10 1.43
C ASP A 196 -2.75 7.68 0.07
N TYR A 197 -2.74 6.85 -0.98
CA TYR A 197 -2.23 7.28 -2.27
C TYR A 197 -3.10 8.37 -2.87
N ILE A 198 -4.43 8.36 -2.70
CA ILE A 198 -5.29 9.40 -3.27
C ILE A 198 -4.93 10.77 -2.68
N LYS A 199 -4.69 10.83 -1.37
CA LYS A 199 -4.33 12.10 -0.70
C LYS A 199 -2.97 12.59 -1.17
N HIS A 200 -1.98 11.70 -1.22
CA HIS A 200 -0.61 12.06 -1.60
C HIS A 200 -0.50 12.40 -3.08
N ASP A 201 -1.11 11.61 -3.96
CA ASP A 201 -1.10 11.83 -5.41
C ASP A 201 -1.79 13.15 -5.79
N CYS A 202 -2.97 13.43 -5.21
CA CYS A 202 -3.64 14.70 -5.42
C CYS A 202 -2.72 15.87 -5.04
N ARG A 203 -2.13 15.82 -3.85
CA ARG A 203 -1.22 16.87 -3.38
C ARG A 203 -0.02 17.03 -4.31
N ALA A 204 0.67 15.93 -4.61
CA ALA A 204 1.90 15.93 -5.39
C ALA A 204 1.67 16.39 -6.84
N CYS A 205 0.49 16.11 -7.40
CA CYS A 205 0.11 16.55 -8.74
C CYS A 205 -0.56 17.93 -8.79
N GLY A 206 -0.73 18.61 -7.65
CA GLY A 206 -1.40 19.92 -7.59
C GLY A 206 -2.91 19.85 -7.85
N LEU A 207 -3.54 18.72 -7.58
CA LEU A 207 -4.98 18.49 -7.74
C LEU A 207 -5.69 18.61 -6.38
N GLY A 208 -6.91 19.13 -6.41
CA GLY A 208 -7.79 19.11 -5.24
C GLY A 208 -8.39 17.73 -5.02
N SER A 209 -8.38 17.23 -3.79
CA SER A 209 -9.17 16.05 -3.41
C SER A 209 -10.48 16.49 -2.76
N ILE A 210 -11.61 16.06 -3.33
CA ILE A 210 -12.93 16.21 -2.70
C ILE A 210 -13.20 15.11 -1.67
N PHE A 211 -12.38 14.05 -1.65
CA PHE A 211 -12.45 12.95 -0.70
C PHE A 211 -11.59 13.23 0.55
N GLN A 212 -12.19 13.04 1.72
CA GLN A 212 -11.54 13.17 3.03
C GLN A 212 -11.70 11.83 3.75
N PHE A 213 -10.64 11.01 3.74
CA PHE A 213 -10.71 9.66 4.28
C PHE A 213 -10.98 9.63 5.78
N GLU A 214 -10.58 10.67 6.52
CA GLU A 214 -10.67 10.74 7.98
C GLU A 214 -12.13 10.55 8.44
N ARG A 215 -13.08 11.13 7.70
CA ARG A 215 -14.52 11.00 7.96
C ARG A 215 -15.02 9.57 7.74
N LEU A 216 -14.58 8.94 6.66
CA LEU A 216 -14.99 7.58 6.32
C LEU A 216 -14.39 6.56 7.32
N MET A 217 -13.13 6.76 7.71
CA MET A 217 -12.47 5.97 8.75
C MET A 217 -13.11 6.15 10.14
N GLU A 218 -13.55 7.35 10.52
CA GLU A 218 -14.21 7.58 11.82
C GLU A 218 -15.54 6.84 11.96
N THR A 219 -16.23 6.65 10.83
CA THR A 219 -17.61 6.14 10.81
C THR A 219 -17.70 4.66 10.47
N MET A 220 -16.61 4.01 10.06
CA MET A 220 -16.60 2.59 9.71
C MET A 220 -16.87 1.67 10.91
N ARG A 221 -17.57 0.56 10.68
CA ARG A 221 -18.02 -0.40 11.70
C ARG A 221 -17.86 -1.82 11.16
N VAL A 222 -17.70 -2.80 12.04
CA VAL A 222 -17.86 -4.22 11.69
C VAL A 222 -19.33 -4.61 11.79
N MET A 223 -19.85 -5.30 10.78
CA MET A 223 -21.15 -5.99 10.85
C MET A 223 -20.98 -7.40 10.26
N GLY A 224 -21.04 -8.42 11.12
CA GLY A 224 -20.67 -9.78 10.73
C GLY A 224 -19.19 -9.86 10.37
N ASP A 225 -18.88 -10.27 9.14
CA ASP A 225 -17.54 -10.56 8.66
C ASP A 225 -16.88 -9.40 7.89
N LYS A 226 -17.52 -8.21 7.88
CA LYS A 226 -17.23 -7.10 6.95
C LYS A 226 -17.12 -5.74 7.62
N ILE A 227 -16.33 -4.87 7.00
CA ILE A 227 -16.37 -3.43 7.27
C ILE A 227 -17.55 -2.79 6.53
N CYS A 228 -18.38 -2.07 7.27
CA CYS A 228 -19.56 -1.35 6.80
C CYS A 228 -19.49 0.13 7.18
N TYR A 229 -20.22 0.94 6.41
CA TYR A 229 -20.31 2.38 6.61
C TYR A 229 -21.78 2.77 6.80
N PRO A 230 -22.10 3.74 7.69
CA PRO A 230 -23.45 4.26 7.83
C PRO A 230 -23.98 4.77 6.49
N ALA A 231 -25.23 4.48 6.14
CA ALA A 231 -25.82 4.87 4.86
C ALA A 231 -25.71 6.38 4.55
N LYS A 232 -25.70 7.23 5.59
CA LYS A 232 -25.50 8.69 5.46
C LYS A 232 -24.12 9.09 4.91
N GLU A 233 -23.14 8.20 4.92
CA GLU A 233 -21.80 8.41 4.39
C GLU A 233 -21.67 8.09 2.89
N TYR A 234 -22.79 7.81 2.20
CA TYR A 234 -22.78 7.51 0.76
C TYR A 234 -22.07 8.58 -0.08
N LEU A 235 -22.20 9.87 0.29
CA LEU A 235 -21.49 10.96 -0.41
C LEU A 235 -19.98 10.88 -0.21
N SER A 236 -19.50 10.46 0.95
CA SER A 236 -18.07 10.26 1.22
C SER A 236 -17.51 9.14 0.36
N VAL A 237 -18.26 8.05 0.19
CA VAL A 237 -17.92 6.94 -0.72
C VAL A 237 -17.95 7.37 -2.18
N GLN A 238 -18.95 8.16 -2.61
CA GLN A 238 -18.98 8.71 -3.98
C GLN A 238 -17.78 9.61 -4.25
N LYS A 239 -17.39 10.45 -3.27
CA LYS A 239 -16.22 11.32 -3.38
C LYS A 239 -14.93 10.52 -3.54
N LEU A 240 -14.76 9.40 -2.82
CA LEU A 240 -13.62 8.50 -3.00
C LEU A 240 -13.48 8.06 -4.46
N PHE A 241 -14.54 7.48 -5.02
CA PHE A 241 -14.50 6.97 -6.39
C PHE A 241 -14.43 8.08 -7.44
N ALA A 242 -15.05 9.24 -7.19
CA ALA A 242 -14.95 10.40 -8.08
C ALA A 242 -13.53 10.96 -8.12
N THR A 243 -12.87 11.15 -6.97
CA THR A 243 -11.47 11.58 -6.91
C THR A 243 -10.55 10.55 -7.55
N ARG A 244 -10.78 9.25 -7.31
CA ARG A 244 -10.02 8.18 -7.96
C ARG A 244 -10.18 8.26 -9.49
N ALA A 245 -11.41 8.40 -9.99
CA ALA A 245 -11.66 8.50 -11.43
C ALA A 245 -10.96 9.72 -12.05
N ASP A 246 -10.97 10.87 -11.37
CA ASP A 246 -10.26 12.07 -11.79
C ASP A 246 -8.74 11.84 -11.85
N LEU A 247 -8.14 11.23 -10.83
CA LEU A 247 -6.71 10.88 -10.85
C LEU A 247 -6.35 9.95 -12.02
N TYR A 248 -7.21 8.97 -12.33
CA TYR A 248 -7.01 8.10 -13.49
C TYR A 248 -7.02 8.88 -14.81
N GLN A 249 -8.00 9.76 -15.02
CA GLN A 249 -8.14 10.52 -16.26
C GLN A 249 -7.07 11.60 -16.39
N THR A 250 -6.81 12.31 -15.31
CA THR A 250 -5.95 13.48 -15.29
C THR A 250 -4.49 13.08 -15.19
N VAL A 251 -4.11 12.13 -14.34
CA VAL A 251 -2.70 11.82 -14.02
C VAL A 251 -2.27 10.47 -14.61
N TYR A 252 -2.87 9.36 -14.16
CA TYR A 252 -2.33 8.02 -14.41
C TYR A 252 -2.37 7.65 -15.91
N THR A 253 -3.39 8.14 -16.61
CA THR A 253 -3.57 7.92 -18.06
C THR A 253 -3.27 9.14 -18.93
N HIS A 254 -2.65 10.18 -18.35
CA HIS A 254 -2.30 11.42 -19.06
C HIS A 254 -1.53 11.13 -20.36
N ALA A 255 -1.95 11.74 -21.47
CA ALA A 255 -1.41 11.44 -22.80
C ALA A 255 0.11 11.61 -22.89
N LYS A 256 0.64 12.71 -22.32
CA LYS A 256 2.09 12.95 -22.31
C LYS A 256 2.85 11.96 -21.42
N VAL A 257 2.25 11.52 -20.31
CA VAL A 257 2.86 10.50 -19.44
C VAL A 257 2.94 9.17 -20.18
N LYS A 258 1.88 8.78 -20.91
CA LYS A 258 1.88 7.58 -21.77
C LYS A 258 2.94 7.65 -22.88
N GLU A 259 3.06 8.79 -23.55
CA GLU A 259 4.09 8.99 -24.59
C GLU A 259 5.51 8.83 -24.02
N ILE A 260 5.78 9.42 -22.85
CA ILE A 260 7.06 9.28 -22.14
C ILE A 260 7.31 7.82 -21.76
N LYS A 261 6.32 7.14 -21.19
CA LYS A 261 6.39 5.70 -20.84
C LYS A 261 6.76 4.84 -22.04
N ASN A 262 6.13 5.06 -23.19
CA ASN A 262 6.45 4.35 -24.43
C ASN A 262 7.88 4.62 -24.87
N SER A 263 8.31 5.89 -24.89
CA SER A 263 9.69 6.24 -25.30
C SER A 263 10.76 5.63 -24.40
N TYR A 264 10.49 5.46 -23.10
CA TYR A 264 11.41 4.76 -22.19
C TYR A 264 11.44 3.26 -22.47
N ASN A 265 10.27 2.63 -22.67
CA ASN A 265 10.19 1.21 -22.97
C ASN A 265 10.93 0.82 -24.27
N ASP A 266 10.84 1.66 -25.30
CA ASP A 266 11.53 1.42 -26.57
C ASP A 266 13.07 1.42 -26.42
N GLN A 267 13.63 2.09 -25.41
CA GLN A 267 15.07 2.06 -25.13
C GLN A 267 15.54 0.72 -24.56
N PHE A 268 14.64 -0.04 -23.90
CA PHE A 268 14.96 -1.35 -23.33
C PHE A 268 14.80 -2.51 -24.33
N GLU A 269 14.20 -2.26 -25.50
CA GLU A 269 14.16 -3.24 -26.61
C GLU A 269 15.49 -3.33 -27.38
N LEU A 270 16.47 -2.47 -27.06
CA LEU A 270 17.83 -2.64 -27.54
C LEU A 270 18.44 -3.87 -26.85
N PRO A 271 18.99 -4.85 -27.59
CA PRO A 271 19.47 -6.09 -27.01
C PRO A 271 20.49 -5.78 -25.92
N LEU A 272 20.20 -6.22 -24.68
CA LEU A 272 21.20 -6.26 -23.62
C LEU A 272 22.43 -6.98 -24.19
N PRO A 273 23.63 -6.37 -24.15
CA PRO A 273 24.81 -6.99 -24.72
C PRO A 273 25.01 -8.33 -24.03
N ILE A 274 24.78 -9.41 -24.79
CA ILE A 274 25.05 -10.78 -24.34
C ILE A 274 26.55 -10.80 -24.04
N PRO A 275 26.98 -11.10 -22.80
CA PRO A 275 28.40 -11.18 -22.49
C PRO A 275 29.02 -12.24 -23.41
N SER A 276 29.96 -11.82 -24.26
CA SER A 276 30.77 -12.75 -25.05
C SER A 276 31.53 -13.65 -24.08
N LYS A 277 31.27 -14.96 -24.18
CA LYS A 277 32.04 -16.00 -23.48
C LYS A 277 33.52 -15.92 -23.80
#